data_AF-A0A6H9YLI2-F1
#
_entry.id   AF-A0A6H9YLI2-F1
#
_cell.length_a   1.000
_cell.length_b   1.000
_cell.length_c   1.000
_cell.angle_alpha   90.00
_cell.angle_beta   90.00
_cell.angle_gamma   90.00
#
_symmetry.space_group_name_H-M   'P 1'
#
loop_
_entity.id
_entity.type
_entity.pdbx_description
1 polymer ?
#
loop_
_entity_poly.entity_id
_entity_poly.type
_entity_poly.pdbx_seq_one_letter_code
_entity_poly.pdbx_strand_id
1 'polypeptide(L)'
;MTSQNPPRDERFAQRELAALRRRLHALETTPRIGPWVAITLASGYSTSVAGGYTPSYRFRSRLEVELRGGVRKGTGAGGVGVNGFANGDTMATLPAEIRPAQTIHAVVVGATTGAAASYGVFRVIITSAGALQWHSGIAAAPGWIALDGIRYDLI
;
A
#
# COMPACT_ATOMS: atom_id res chain seq x y z
N MET A 1 52.87 28.79 -15.45
CA MET A 1 51.82 28.00 -14.76
C MET A 1 51.11 27.16 -15.82
N THR A 2 51.51 25.91 -16.01
CA THR A 2 50.97 25.02 -17.05
C THR A 2 49.76 24.28 -16.52
N SER A 3 48.57 24.68 -16.95
CA SER A 3 47.33 23.91 -16.82
C SER A 3 47.48 22.60 -17.61
N GLN A 4 47.88 21.52 -16.96
CA GLN A 4 47.87 20.20 -17.57
C GLN A 4 46.42 19.76 -17.78
N ASN A 5 46.02 19.70 -19.04
CA ASN A 5 44.73 19.13 -19.40
C ASN A 5 44.72 17.64 -19.02
N PRO A 6 43.67 17.16 -18.34
CA PRO A 6 43.60 15.77 -17.93
C PRO A 6 43.64 14.83 -19.15
N PRO A 7 44.22 13.62 -18.99
CA PRO A 7 44.21 12.58 -20.00
C PRO A 7 42.79 12.30 -20.51
N ARG A 8 42.68 11.83 -21.76
CA ARG A 8 41.40 11.63 -22.45
C ARG A 8 40.44 10.71 -21.68
N ASP A 9 40.99 9.70 -21.00
CA ASP A 9 40.21 8.70 -20.26
C ASP A 9 39.62 9.26 -18.96
N GLU A 10 40.35 10.18 -18.31
CA GLU A 10 39.87 10.85 -17.11
C GLU A 10 38.70 11.79 -17.43
N ARG A 11 38.74 12.45 -18.60
CA ARG A 11 37.61 13.26 -19.09
C ARG A 11 36.37 12.42 -19.39
N PHE A 12 36.54 11.18 -19.85
CA PHE A 12 35.43 10.26 -20.05
C PHE A 12 34.82 9.82 -18.71
N ALA A 13 35.64 9.39 -17.76
CA ALA A 13 35.20 8.97 -16.43
C ALA A 13 34.48 10.11 -15.67
N GLN A 14 34.98 11.35 -15.76
CA GLN A 14 34.32 12.50 -15.14
C GLN A 14 32.95 12.81 -15.75
N ARG A 15 32.78 12.61 -17.07
CA ARG A 15 31.48 12.80 -17.75
C ARG A 15 30.47 11.72 -17.35
N GLU A 16 30.91 10.47 -17.30
CA GLU A 16 30.11 9.33 -16.80
C GLU A 16 29.64 9.57 -15.36
N LEU A 17 30.56 9.93 -14.46
CA LEU A 17 30.25 10.21 -13.07
C LEU A 17 29.28 11.39 -12.91
N ALA A 18 29.46 12.46 -13.68
CA ALA A 18 28.53 13.60 -13.69
C ALA A 18 27.14 13.22 -14.24
N ALA A 19 27.07 12.34 -15.24
CA ALA A 19 25.80 11.81 -15.74
C ALA A 19 25.09 10.93 -14.70
N LEU A 20 25.83 10.06 -14.00
CA LEU A 20 25.30 9.24 -12.93
C LEU A 20 24.80 10.07 -11.75
N ARG A 21 25.57 11.08 -11.32
CA ARG A 21 25.14 12.02 -10.27
C ARG A 21 23.88 12.78 -10.65
N ARG A 22 23.76 13.24 -11.91
CA ARG A 22 22.54 13.88 -12.41
C ARG A 22 21.36 12.93 -12.46
N ARG A 23 21.57 11.67 -12.87
CA ARG A 23 20.53 10.64 -12.84
C ARG A 23 20.07 10.39 -11.41
N LEU A 24 20.99 10.14 -10.49
CA LEU A 24 20.73 9.94 -9.07
C LEU A 24 19.97 11.13 -8.47
N HIS A 25 20.43 12.35 -8.70
CA HIS A 25 19.75 13.55 -8.23
C HIS A 25 18.34 13.71 -8.82
N ALA A 26 18.12 13.36 -10.08
CA ALA A 26 16.77 13.33 -10.69
C ALA A 26 15.88 12.18 -10.16
N LEU A 27 16.47 11.13 -9.59
CA LEU A 27 15.72 10.13 -8.82
C LEU A 27 15.23 10.71 -7.50
N GLU A 28 16.09 11.48 -6.84
CA GLU A 28 15.89 12.03 -5.49
C GLU A 28 14.96 13.26 -5.45
N THR A 29 14.94 14.09 -6.49
CA THR A 29 14.30 15.43 -6.44
C THR A 29 12.91 15.54 -7.04
N THR A 30 12.39 14.52 -7.73
CA THR A 30 11.01 14.58 -8.24
C THR A 30 10.04 14.17 -7.13
N PRO A 31 9.08 15.01 -6.70
CA PRO A 31 8.01 14.57 -5.82
C PRO A 31 7.17 13.52 -6.57
N ARG A 32 7.39 12.24 -6.29
CA ARG A 32 6.78 11.10 -6.99
C ARG A 32 5.59 10.54 -6.22
N ILE A 33 4.78 11.41 -5.62
CA ILE A 33 3.49 10.97 -5.10
C ILE A 33 2.57 10.78 -6.31
N GLY A 34 2.37 9.51 -6.70
CA GLY A 34 1.50 9.13 -7.79
C GLY A 34 0.02 9.38 -7.48
N PRO A 35 -0.85 9.34 -8.51
CA PRO A 35 -2.29 9.39 -8.29
C PRO A 35 -2.75 8.14 -7.53
N TRP A 36 -3.90 8.25 -6.87
CA TRP A 36 -4.56 7.10 -6.26
C TRP A 36 -5.19 6.21 -7.33
N VAL A 37 -4.91 4.92 -7.27
CA VAL A 37 -5.46 3.88 -8.15
C VAL A 37 -6.32 2.94 -7.31
N ALA A 38 -7.54 2.65 -7.77
CA ALA A 38 -8.47 1.80 -7.05
C ALA A 38 -7.98 0.34 -6.99
N ILE A 39 -8.19 -0.31 -5.85
CA ILE A 39 -7.93 -1.74 -5.66
C ILE A 39 -9.21 -2.51 -5.99
N THR A 40 -9.12 -3.46 -6.91
CA THR A 40 -10.21 -4.41 -7.19
C THR A 40 -10.36 -5.36 -6.02
N LEU A 41 -11.52 -5.33 -5.36
CA LEU A 41 -11.84 -6.22 -4.25
C LEU A 41 -12.30 -7.58 -4.75
N ALA A 42 -12.01 -8.63 -3.98
CA ALA A 42 -12.50 -9.97 -4.23
C ALA A 42 -14.03 -10.07 -4.09
N SER A 43 -14.63 -11.11 -4.67
CA SER A 43 -16.06 -11.37 -4.52
C SER A 43 -16.45 -11.49 -3.04
N GLY A 44 -17.58 -10.90 -2.67
CA GLY A 44 -18.03 -10.84 -1.28
C GLY A 44 -17.44 -9.69 -0.46
N TYR A 45 -16.60 -8.83 -1.04
CA TYR A 45 -16.12 -7.60 -0.42
C TYR A 45 -16.62 -6.36 -1.16
N SER A 46 -16.79 -5.25 -0.43
CA SER A 46 -17.14 -3.97 -1.02
C SER A 46 -16.49 -2.82 -0.27
N THR A 47 -16.51 -1.63 -0.88
CA THR A 47 -16.10 -0.38 -0.24
C THR A 47 -16.97 -0.12 0.99
N SER A 48 -16.33 0.24 2.11
CA SER A 48 -17.00 0.78 3.28
C SER A 48 -16.98 2.30 3.24
N VAL A 49 -18.16 2.92 3.23
CA VAL A 49 -18.31 4.38 3.33
C VAL A 49 -17.84 4.90 4.70
N ALA A 50 -17.94 4.07 5.74
CA ALA A 50 -17.47 4.40 7.09
C ALA A 50 -15.94 4.47 7.19
N GLY A 51 -15.22 3.75 6.32
CA GLY A 51 -13.76 3.87 6.18
C GLY A 51 -13.33 5.00 5.24
N GLY A 52 -14.25 5.91 4.88
CA GLY A 52 -13.96 7.10 4.09
C GLY A 52 -13.92 6.84 2.58
N TYR A 53 -12.79 6.33 2.08
CA TYR A 53 -12.50 6.28 0.64
C TYR A 53 -12.65 4.87 0.04
N THR A 54 -12.81 4.80 -1.28
CA THR A 54 -12.61 3.55 -2.04
C THR A 54 -11.20 3.00 -1.78
N PRO A 55 -11.07 1.71 -1.44
CA PRO A 55 -9.77 1.07 -1.31
C PRO A 55 -8.87 1.37 -2.51
N SER A 56 -7.74 2.00 -2.25
CA SER A 56 -6.83 2.49 -3.28
C SER A 56 -5.38 2.40 -2.83
N TYR A 57 -4.46 2.41 -3.78
CA TYR A 57 -3.03 2.54 -3.55
C TYR A 57 -2.45 3.75 -4.30
N ARG A 58 -1.28 4.21 -3.88
CA ARG A 58 -0.43 5.09 -4.67
C ARG A 58 1.04 4.83 -4.38
N PHE A 59 1.90 5.19 -5.32
CA PHE A 59 3.32 5.33 -5.06
C PHE A 59 3.58 6.62 -4.29
N ARG A 60 4.28 6.57 -3.17
CA ARG A 60 4.80 7.76 -2.47
C ARG A 60 6.19 8.13 -2.95
N SER A 61 6.95 7.12 -3.35
CA SER A 61 8.25 7.23 -3.99
C SER A 61 8.34 6.14 -5.07
N ARG A 62 9.52 5.93 -5.66
CA ARG A 62 9.72 4.80 -6.60
C ARG A 62 9.61 3.43 -5.93
N LEU A 63 9.87 3.36 -4.63
CA LEU A 63 9.99 2.11 -3.90
C LEU A 63 8.98 2.00 -2.76
N GLU A 64 8.27 3.07 -2.42
CA GLU A 64 7.30 3.09 -1.32
C GLU A 64 5.87 3.18 -1.86
N VAL A 65 5.00 2.30 -1.36
CA VAL A 65 3.57 2.27 -1.63
C VAL A 65 2.80 2.68 -0.39
N GLU A 66 1.72 3.43 -0.57
CA GLU A 66 0.75 3.77 0.47
C GLU A 66 -0.65 3.31 0.07
N LEU A 67 -1.41 2.77 1.02
CA LEU A 67 -2.80 2.36 0.84
C LEU A 67 -3.74 3.31 1.60
N ARG A 68 -5.01 3.32 1.19
CA ARG A 68 -6.08 4.05 1.85
C ARG A 68 -7.45 3.38 1.67
N GLY A 69 -8.43 3.88 2.40
CA GLY A 69 -9.84 3.59 2.19
C GLY A 69 -10.36 2.38 2.98
N GLY A 70 -11.66 2.14 2.87
CA GLY A 70 -12.38 1.19 3.71
C GLY A 70 -12.81 -0.08 2.97
N VAL A 71 -12.52 -1.25 3.55
CA VAL A 71 -13.01 -2.54 3.09
C VAL A 71 -14.04 -3.09 4.06
N ARG A 72 -15.10 -3.71 3.55
CA ARG A 72 -16.06 -4.51 4.35
C ARG A 72 -16.38 -5.82 3.65
N LYS A 73 -16.83 -6.80 4.42
CA LYS A 73 -17.35 -8.08 3.91
C LYS A 73 -18.87 -8.00 3.78
N GLY A 74 -19.39 -8.29 2.59
CA GLY A 74 -20.81 -8.18 2.21
C GLY A 74 -21.08 -7.15 1.11
N THR A 75 -22.19 -7.32 0.40
CA THR A 75 -22.62 -6.51 -0.74
C THR A 75 -23.86 -5.70 -0.39
N GLY A 76 -23.72 -4.40 -0.08
CA GLY A 76 -24.89 -3.51 0.03
C GLY A 76 -24.61 -2.26 0.85
N ALA A 77 -24.70 -1.07 0.25
CA ALA A 77 -24.57 0.21 0.97
C ALA A 77 -25.62 0.26 2.11
N GLY A 78 -25.19 0.17 3.37
CA GLY A 78 -26.06 0.26 4.54
C GLY A 78 -26.40 -1.02 5.32
N GLY A 79 -25.97 -2.21 4.89
CA GLY A 79 -26.34 -3.46 5.57
C GLY A 79 -25.25 -4.05 6.46
N VAL A 80 -25.61 -4.40 7.70
CA VAL A 80 -24.86 -5.26 8.62
C VAL A 80 -24.17 -6.40 7.87
N GLY A 81 -22.85 -6.43 7.88
CA GLY A 81 -22.10 -7.56 7.33
C GLY A 81 -22.38 -8.77 8.22
N VAL A 82 -23.28 -9.65 7.78
CA VAL A 82 -23.73 -10.82 8.56
C VAL A 82 -22.60 -11.81 8.81
N ASN A 83 -21.51 -11.70 8.05
CA ASN A 83 -20.30 -12.51 8.19
C ASN A 83 -19.11 -11.56 8.33
N GLY A 84 -18.62 -11.38 9.56
CA GLY A 84 -17.36 -10.68 9.78
C GLY A 84 -16.19 -11.35 9.03
N PHE A 85 -15.06 -10.66 8.93
CA PHE A 85 -13.85 -11.23 8.34
C PHE A 85 -13.40 -12.51 9.07
N ALA A 86 -13.30 -13.63 8.35
CA ALA A 86 -12.73 -14.86 8.86
C ALA A 86 -11.20 -14.82 8.75
N ASN A 87 -10.48 -15.40 9.72
CA ASN A 87 -9.02 -15.40 9.68
C ASN A 87 -8.49 -16.04 8.39
N GLY A 88 -7.61 -15.32 7.67
CA GLY A 88 -7.08 -15.74 6.36
C GLY A 88 -7.91 -15.30 5.16
N ASP A 89 -9.03 -14.60 5.38
CA ASP A 89 -9.84 -14.02 4.31
C ASP A 89 -9.00 -13.14 3.39
N THR A 90 -9.04 -13.41 2.09
CA THR A 90 -8.37 -12.58 1.08
C THR A 90 -9.35 -11.56 0.52
N MET A 91 -9.12 -10.30 0.85
CA MET A 91 -10.00 -9.17 0.49
C MET A 91 -9.74 -8.64 -0.92
N ALA A 92 -8.50 -8.74 -1.38
CA ALA A 92 -8.06 -8.31 -2.70
C ALA A 92 -6.75 -9.01 -3.08
N THR A 93 -6.47 -9.04 -4.38
CA THR A 93 -5.13 -9.34 -4.91
C THR A 93 -4.55 -8.05 -5.44
N LEU A 94 -3.44 -7.62 -4.86
CA LEU A 94 -2.73 -6.42 -5.28
C LEU A 94 -2.12 -6.63 -6.70
N PRO A 95 -2.19 -5.60 -7.56
CA PRO A 95 -1.48 -5.56 -8.83
C PRO A 95 0.02 -5.85 -8.66
N ALA A 96 0.62 -6.50 -9.66
CA ALA A 96 1.99 -7.00 -9.58
C ALA A 96 3.02 -5.90 -9.26
N GLU A 97 2.79 -4.68 -9.75
CA GLU A 97 3.67 -3.53 -9.59
C GLU A 97 3.74 -2.97 -8.16
N ILE A 98 2.83 -3.37 -7.27
CA ILE A 98 2.82 -2.94 -5.86
C ILE A 98 2.95 -4.09 -4.86
N ARG A 99 3.32 -5.28 -5.30
CA ARG A 99 3.51 -6.42 -4.38
C ARG A 99 4.82 -6.22 -3.61
N PRO A 100 4.82 -6.35 -2.27
CA PRO A 100 6.05 -6.24 -1.50
C PRO A 100 6.95 -7.47 -1.75
N ALA A 101 8.26 -7.30 -1.67
CA ALA A 101 9.20 -8.42 -1.77
C ALA A 101 9.04 -9.43 -0.61
N GLN A 102 8.57 -8.97 0.53
CA GLN A 102 8.36 -9.75 1.75
C GLN A 102 6.94 -9.60 2.27
N THR A 103 6.52 -10.53 3.13
CA THR A 103 5.20 -10.42 3.76
C THR A 103 5.17 -9.26 4.75
N ILE A 104 4.19 -8.36 4.59
CA ILE A 104 3.98 -7.21 5.46
C ILE A 104 2.85 -7.52 6.45
N HIS A 105 3.08 -7.23 7.73
CA HIS A 105 2.03 -7.24 8.75
C HIS A 105 1.71 -5.80 9.14
N ALA A 106 0.53 -5.33 8.76
CA ALA A 106 0.12 -3.96 9.05
C ALA A 106 -1.00 -3.93 10.09
N VAL A 107 -0.91 -2.93 10.97
CA VAL A 107 -1.95 -2.64 11.95
C VAL A 107 -2.99 -1.73 11.31
N VAL A 108 -4.27 -2.07 11.47
CA VAL A 108 -5.40 -1.32 10.92
C VAL A 108 -6.44 -1.04 11.98
N VAL A 109 -7.28 -0.04 11.74
CA VAL A 109 -8.46 0.23 12.56
C VAL A 109 -9.68 -0.35 11.87
N GLY A 110 -10.65 -0.82 12.64
CA GLY A 110 -11.94 -1.24 12.13
C GLY A 110 -13.03 -1.09 13.16
N ALA A 111 -14.27 -1.35 12.76
CA ALA A 111 -15.38 -1.40 13.70
C ALA A 111 -16.42 -2.45 13.32
N THR A 112 -17.19 -2.89 14.31
CA THR A 112 -18.44 -3.64 14.07
C THR A 112 -19.48 -2.73 13.41
N THR A 113 -20.43 -3.31 12.68
CA THR A 113 -21.55 -2.57 12.06
C THR A 113 -22.75 -2.49 13.01
N GLY A 114 -23.45 -1.35 13.03
CA GLY A 114 -24.70 -1.16 13.78
C GLY A 114 -24.70 0.09 14.65
N ALA A 115 -25.81 0.34 15.36
CA ALA A 115 -26.00 1.51 16.22
C ALA A 115 -25.04 1.56 17.42
N ALA A 116 -24.53 0.40 17.85
CA ALA A 116 -23.53 0.25 18.91
C ALA A 116 -22.18 -0.23 18.33
N ALA A 117 -21.72 0.40 17.26
CA ALA A 117 -20.44 0.08 16.64
C ALA A 117 -19.29 0.16 17.66
N SER A 118 -18.52 -0.92 17.76
CA SER A 118 -17.33 -1.00 18.61
C SER A 118 -16.10 -0.90 17.74
N TYR A 119 -15.18 -0.01 18.09
CA TYR A 119 -13.94 0.22 17.35
C TYR A 119 -12.80 -0.62 17.94
N GLY A 120 -11.90 -1.07 17.08
CA GLY A 120 -10.76 -1.87 17.48
C GLY A 120 -9.57 -1.71 16.55
N VAL A 121 -8.43 -2.20 17.04
CA VAL A 121 -7.18 -2.28 16.29
C VAL A 121 -6.96 -3.73 15.91
N PHE A 122 -6.63 -3.96 14.65
CA PHE A 122 -6.54 -5.28 14.06
C PHE A 122 -5.32 -5.38 13.16
N ARG A 123 -5.14 -6.54 12.53
CA ARG A 123 -4.01 -6.81 11.63
C ARG A 123 -4.49 -7.25 10.26
N VAL A 124 -3.84 -6.72 9.23
CA VAL A 124 -3.87 -7.25 7.88
C VAL A 124 -2.49 -7.75 7.50
N ILE A 125 -2.46 -8.71 6.60
CA ILE A 125 -1.25 -9.26 6.01
C ILE A 125 -1.27 -8.94 4.53
N ILE A 126 -0.13 -8.48 4.00
CA ILE A 126 0.09 -8.39 2.55
C ILE A 126 1.18 -9.40 2.23
N THR A 127 0.81 -10.49 1.57
CA THR A 127 1.80 -11.51 1.19
C THR A 127 2.65 -11.01 0.02
N SER A 128 3.82 -11.61 -0.19
CA SER A 128 4.65 -11.31 -1.36
C SER A 128 3.98 -11.68 -2.70
N ALA A 129 3.00 -12.58 -2.67
CA ALA A 129 2.13 -12.87 -3.82
C ALA A 129 1.06 -11.79 -4.06
N GLY A 130 0.95 -10.79 -3.19
CA GLY A 130 0.01 -9.67 -3.29
C GLY A 130 -1.35 -9.93 -2.65
N ALA A 131 -1.53 -11.00 -1.87
CA ALA A 131 -2.81 -11.22 -1.18
C ALA A 131 -2.94 -10.25 -0.02
N LEU A 132 -3.95 -9.38 -0.06
CA LEU A 132 -4.35 -8.52 1.07
C LEU A 132 -5.33 -9.30 1.94
N GLN A 133 -4.85 -9.79 3.08
CA GLN A 133 -5.53 -10.73 3.93
C GLN A 133 -5.89 -10.13 5.28
N TRP A 134 -7.06 -10.50 5.77
CA TRP A 134 -7.41 -10.28 7.16
C TRP A 134 -6.74 -11.34 8.03
N HIS A 135 -6.12 -10.92 9.14
CA HIS A 135 -5.54 -11.85 10.09
C HIS A 135 -5.77 -11.39 11.54
N SER A 136 -6.58 -12.14 12.27
CA SER A 136 -6.94 -11.82 13.66
C SER A 136 -7.16 -13.11 14.44
N GLY A 137 -6.61 -13.16 15.65
CA GLY A 137 -6.93 -14.21 16.64
C GLY A 137 -8.18 -13.91 17.46
N ILE A 138 -8.86 -12.78 17.22
CA ILE A 138 -10.03 -12.33 17.97
C ILE A 138 -11.30 -12.80 17.27
N ALA A 139 -12.21 -13.42 18.04
CA ALA A 139 -13.46 -14.01 17.55
C ALA A 139 -14.47 -12.97 17.00
N ALA A 140 -14.42 -11.73 17.48
CA ALA A 140 -15.27 -10.64 16.98
C ALA A 140 -14.58 -9.92 15.81
N ALA A 141 -14.84 -10.40 14.60
CA ALA A 141 -14.35 -9.74 13.41
C ALA A 141 -15.10 -8.42 13.14
N PRO A 142 -14.40 -7.36 12.70
CA PRO A 142 -15.05 -6.09 12.41
C PRO A 142 -15.96 -6.25 11.18
N GLY A 143 -16.96 -5.37 11.06
CA GLY A 143 -17.77 -5.29 9.85
C GLY A 143 -17.05 -4.51 8.74
N TRP A 144 -16.09 -3.65 9.09
CA TRP A 144 -15.21 -2.96 8.14
C TRP A 144 -13.84 -2.67 8.75
N ILE A 145 -12.84 -2.47 7.88
CA ILE A 145 -11.48 -2.02 8.25
C ILE A 145 -11.05 -0.84 7.37
N ALA A 146 -10.20 0.02 7.91
CA ALA A 146 -9.53 1.11 7.18
C ALA A 146 -8.10 0.69 6.83
N LEU A 147 -7.71 0.90 5.58
CA LEU A 147 -6.35 0.66 5.07
C LEU A 147 -5.47 1.91 5.17
N ASP A 148 -6.03 3.02 5.67
CA ASP A 148 -5.33 4.29 5.80
C ASP A 148 -4.11 4.15 6.72
N GLY A 149 -2.97 4.65 6.22
CA GLY A 149 -1.71 4.64 6.96
C GLY A 149 -0.86 3.39 6.75
N ILE A 150 -1.34 2.38 6.02
CA ILE A 150 -0.47 1.28 5.57
C ILE A 150 0.51 1.83 4.54
N ARG A 151 1.80 1.70 4.84
CA ARG A 151 2.93 2.03 3.95
C ARG A 151 3.95 0.92 3.99
N TYR A 152 4.55 0.62 2.85
CA TYR A 152 5.63 -0.35 2.77
C TYR A 152 6.54 -0.10 1.58
N ASP A 153 7.76 -0.60 1.71
CA ASP A 153 8.73 -0.64 0.63
C ASP A 153 8.56 -1.89 -0.23
N LEU A 154 8.89 -1.78 -1.52
CA LEU A 154 8.81 -2.84 -2.51
C LEU A 154 10.01 -3.77 -2.53
N ILE A 155 11.08 -3.44 -1.80
CA ILE A 155 12.38 -4.15 -1.80
C ILE A 155 12.58 -5.00 -0.55
#